data_AF-A0A957VE81-F1
#
_entry.id   AF-A0A957VE81-F1
#
_cell.length_a   1.000
_cell.length_b   1.000
_cell.length_c   1.000
_cell.angle_alpha   90.00
_cell.angle_beta   90.00
_cell.angle_gamma   90.00
#
_symmetry.space_group_name_H-M   'P 1'
#
loop_
_entity.id
_entity.type
_entity.pdbx_description
1 polymer ?
#
loop_
_entity_poly.entity_id
_entity_poly.type
_entity_poly.pdbx_seq_one_letter_code
_entity_poly.pdbx_strand_id
1 'polypeptide(L)'
;MTHEATLHPIVAQLQPSPAQLPAITTRTQDVVVTAGAGTGKTRTLVARYLALVSEGVPLRAIVAITFTQKAAREMRNRVRQAVQDYLAQAALDPAERRHWQGIYAQLDAARISTIHSL
;
A
#
# COMPACT_ATOMS: atom_id res chain seq x y z
N MET A 1 3.99 -24.33 -11.02
CA MET A 1 4.11 -24.31 -9.54
C MET A 1 3.78 -22.91 -9.09
N THR A 2 2.54 -22.65 -8.69
CA THR A 2 2.14 -21.37 -8.11
C THR A 2 2.76 -21.27 -6.71
N HIS A 3 3.83 -20.49 -6.56
CA HIS A 3 4.24 -20.02 -5.25
C HIS A 3 3.03 -19.26 -4.68
N GLU A 4 2.42 -19.81 -3.64
CA GLU A 4 1.48 -19.06 -2.82
C GLU A 4 2.32 -18.00 -2.10
N ALA A 5 2.47 -16.85 -2.76
CA ALA A 5 3.23 -15.74 -2.22
C ALA A 5 2.55 -15.30 -0.94
N THR A 6 3.12 -15.68 0.20
CA THR A 6 2.64 -15.25 1.51
C THR A 6 2.74 -13.72 1.55
N LEU A 7 1.60 -13.06 1.75
CA LEU A 7 1.58 -11.60 1.84
C LEU A 7 2.47 -11.14 2.99
N HIS A 8 3.25 -10.08 2.75
CA HIS A 8 3.98 -9.42 3.83
C HIS A 8 3.01 -9.03 4.96
N PRO A 9 3.37 -9.20 6.26
CA PRO A 9 2.45 -8.92 7.36
C PRO A 9 1.81 -7.52 7.35
N ILE A 10 2.52 -6.49 6.88
CA ILE A 10 2.00 -5.12 6.66
C ILE A 10 0.77 -5.08 5.74
N VAL A 11 0.71 -5.97 4.74
CA VAL A 11 -0.38 -6.11 3.79
C VAL A 11 -1.45 -7.05 4.35
N ALA A 12 -1.03 -8.15 4.98
CA ALA A 12 -1.94 -9.14 5.55
C ALA A 12 -2.85 -8.55 6.64
N GLN A 13 -2.35 -7.63 7.47
CA GLN A 13 -3.17 -6.94 8.49
C GLN A 13 -4.32 -6.12 7.87
N LEU A 14 -4.21 -5.72 6.60
CA LEU A 14 -5.29 -5.07 5.86
C LEU A 14 -6.32 -6.07 5.35
N GLN A 15 -6.29 -7.33 5.78
CA GLN A 15 -7.24 -8.42 5.49
C GLN A 15 -7.85 -8.30 4.08
N PRO A 16 -7.03 -8.36 3.01
CA PRO A 16 -7.55 -8.30 1.65
C PRO A 16 -8.38 -9.55 1.35
N SER A 17 -9.48 -9.38 0.62
CA SER A 17 -10.25 -10.53 0.13
C SER A 17 -9.47 -11.28 -0.96
N PRO A 18 -9.78 -12.57 -1.20
CA PRO A 18 -9.15 -13.33 -2.27
C PRO A 18 -9.24 -12.65 -3.64
N ALA A 19 -10.37 -11.98 -3.93
CA ALA A 19 -10.57 -11.23 -5.17
C ALA A 19 -9.69 -9.98 -5.29
N GLN A 20 -9.18 -9.43 -4.18
CA GLN A 20 -8.26 -8.30 -4.17
C GLN A 20 -6.80 -8.72 -4.39
N LEU A 21 -6.44 -9.98 -4.14
CA LEU A 21 -5.06 -10.46 -4.18
C LEU A 21 -4.39 -10.22 -5.55
N PRO A 22 -5.01 -10.53 -6.71
CA PRO A 22 -4.37 -10.27 -8.00
C PRO A 22 -4.05 -8.77 -8.19
N ALA A 23 -4.96 -7.89 -7.79
CA ALA A 23 -4.74 -6.45 -7.85
C ALA A 23 -3.61 -5.98 -6.92
N ILE A 24 -3.31 -6.72 -5.85
CA ILE A 24 -2.27 -6.37 -4.88
C ILE A 24 -0.91 -6.94 -5.30
N THR A 25 -0.86 -8.17 -5.79
CA THR A 25 0.39 -8.94 -5.94
C THR A 25 0.89 -9.07 -7.37
N THR A 26 0.04 -8.91 -8.40
CA THR A 26 0.50 -9.02 -9.80
C THR A 26 1.56 -7.95 -10.10
N ARG A 27 2.72 -8.42 -10.57
CA ARG A 27 3.81 -7.64 -11.16
C ARG A 27 3.89 -7.96 -12.66
N THR A 28 4.71 -7.23 -13.41
CA THR A 28 5.03 -7.47 -14.84
C THR A 28 3.90 -7.30 -15.87
N GLN A 29 2.69 -6.91 -15.46
CA GLN A 29 1.60 -6.58 -16.38
C GLN A 29 0.70 -5.50 -15.78
N ASP A 30 -0.01 -4.80 -16.66
CA ASP A 30 -1.02 -3.84 -16.25
C ASP A 30 -2.24 -4.57 -15.67
N VAL A 31 -2.80 -4.00 -14.60
CA VAL A 31 -3.96 -4.56 -13.92
C VAL A 31 -5.07 -3.52 -13.90
N VAL A 32 -6.20 -3.87 -14.51
CA VAL A 32 -7.42 -3.07 -14.46
C VAL A 32 -8.38 -3.70 -13.46
N VAL A 33 -8.86 -2.91 -12.50
CA VAL A 33 -9.79 -3.36 -11.47
C VAL A 33 -11.14 -2.69 -11.68
N THR A 34 -12.16 -3.49 -12.02
CA THR A 34 -13.55 -3.03 -12.07
C THR A 34 -14.19 -3.25 -10.70
N ALA A 35 -14.67 -2.18 -10.08
CA ALA A 35 -15.16 -2.23 -8.70
C ALA A 35 -16.29 -1.22 -8.46
N GLY A 36 -17.42 -1.71 -7.95
CA GLY A 36 -18.59 -0.91 -7.58
C GLY A 36 -18.35 0.03 -6.39
N ALA A 37 -19.31 0.90 -6.08
CA ALA A 37 -19.25 1.71 -4.86
C ALA A 37 -19.16 0.80 -3.62
N GLY A 38 -18.37 1.20 -2.61
CA GLY A 38 -18.25 0.45 -1.35
C GLY A 38 -17.40 -0.83 -1.39
N THR A 39 -16.94 -1.30 -2.55
CA THR A 39 -16.20 -2.58 -2.68
C THR A 39 -14.72 -2.51 -2.26
N GLY A 40 -14.30 -1.46 -1.57
CA GLY A 40 -12.95 -1.37 -1.02
C GLY A 40 -11.85 -0.96 -2.01
N LYS A 41 -12.17 -0.27 -3.12
CA LYS A 41 -11.18 0.24 -4.11
C LYS A 41 -9.95 0.90 -3.48
N THR A 42 -10.19 1.84 -2.56
CA THR A 42 -9.12 2.55 -1.86
C THR A 42 -8.28 1.60 -0.99
N ARG A 43 -8.91 0.62 -0.34
CA ARG A 43 -8.20 -0.40 0.46
C ARG A 43 -7.32 -1.29 -0.43
N THR A 44 -7.81 -1.69 -1.60
CA THR A 44 -7.01 -2.41 -2.61
C THR A 44 -5.79 -1.61 -3.05
N LEU A 45 -5.95 -0.31 -3.35
CA LEU A 45 -4.84 0.55 -3.74
C LEU A 45 -3.81 0.76 -2.63
N VAL A 46 -4.25 0.96 -1.38
CA VAL A 46 -3.36 1.06 -0.21
C VAL A 46 -2.59 -0.24 0.00
N ALA A 47 -3.26 -1.39 -0.09
CA ALA A 47 -2.62 -2.69 0.02
C ALA A 47 -1.60 -2.94 -1.11
N ARG A 48 -1.92 -2.58 -2.36
CA ARG A 48 -0.98 -2.65 -3.48
C ARG A 48 0.24 -1.75 -3.26
N TYR A 49 0.03 -0.52 -2.80
CA TYR A 49 1.10 0.43 -2.50
C TYR A 49 2.06 -0.15 -1.44
N LEU A 50 1.51 -0.65 -0.33
CA LEU A 50 2.30 -1.25 0.74
C LEU A 50 2.98 -2.55 0.33
N ALA A 51 2.38 -3.34 -0.56
CA ALA A 51 3.01 -4.53 -1.12
C ALA A 51 4.28 -4.18 -1.89
N LEU A 52 4.22 -3.17 -2.78
CA LEU A 52 5.40 -2.68 -3.50
C LEU A 52 6.49 -2.17 -2.54
N VAL A 53 6.10 -1.41 -1.51
CA VAL A 53 7.04 -0.92 -0.50
C VAL A 53 7.69 -2.08 0.27
N SER A 54 6.92 -3.09 0.67
CA SER A 54 7.44 -4.27 1.36
C SER A 54 8.34 -5.15 0.49
N GLU A 55 8.20 -5.07 -0.83
CA GLU A 55 9.11 -5.69 -1.80
C GLU A 55 10.39 -4.88 -2.01
N GLY A 56 10.59 -3.79 -1.26
CA GLY A 56 11.78 -2.95 -1.32
C GLY A 56 11.71 -1.84 -2.37
N VAL A 57 10.57 -1.62 -3.02
CA VAL A 57 10.41 -0.51 -3.99
C VAL A 57 10.46 0.82 -3.23
N PRO A 58 11.41 1.72 -3.54
CA PRO A 58 11.50 3.01 -2.86
C PRO A 58 10.24 3.85 -3.06
N LEU A 59 9.77 4.54 -2.02
CA LEU A 59 8.56 5.40 -2.09
C LEU A 59 8.59 6.39 -3.26
N ARG A 60 9.77 6.94 -3.58
CA ARG A 60 9.98 7.88 -4.70
C ARG A 60 9.76 7.26 -6.09
N ALA A 61 9.85 5.94 -6.20
CA ALA A 61 9.65 5.18 -7.42
C ALA A 61 8.18 4.74 -7.61
N ILE A 62 7.31 5.02 -6.64
CA ILE A 62 5.88 4.70 -6.70
C ILE A 62 5.09 6.00 -6.85
N VAL A 63 4.29 6.10 -7.91
CA VAL A 63 3.37 7.22 -8.11
C VAL A 63 1.94 6.71 -7.96
N ALA A 64 1.18 7.32 -7.05
CA ALA A 64 -0.24 7.07 -6.89
C ALA A 64 -1.02 8.33 -7.26
N ILE A 65 -1.88 8.20 -8.27
CA ILE A 65 -2.62 9.32 -8.86
C ILE A 65 -4.10 9.13 -8.57
N THR A 66 -4.77 10.22 -8.17
CA THR A 66 -6.22 10.24 -7.94
C THR A 66 -6.88 11.41 -8.65
N PHE A 67 -8.20 11.38 -8.81
CA PHE A 67 -8.93 12.47 -9.47
C PHE A 67 -9.09 13.72 -8.59
N THR A 68 -9.22 13.54 -7.27
CA THR A 68 -9.50 14.65 -6.34
C THR A 68 -8.45 14.75 -5.25
N GLN A 69 -8.21 15.96 -4.75
CA GLN A 69 -7.30 16.18 -3.62
C GLN A 69 -7.77 15.46 -2.35
N LYS A 70 -9.09 15.32 -2.17
CA LYS A 70 -9.68 14.55 -1.08
C LYS A 70 -9.27 13.08 -1.16
N ALA A 71 -9.32 12.47 -2.34
CA ALA A 71 -8.93 11.07 -2.54
C ALA A 71 -7.41 10.86 -2.34
N ALA A 72 -6.57 11.77 -2.86
CA ALA A 72 -5.13 11.73 -2.63
C ALA A 72 -4.79 11.79 -1.13
N ARG A 73 -5.41 12.74 -0.41
CA ARG A 73 -5.22 12.89 1.03
C ARG A 73 -5.71 11.67 1.81
N GLU A 74 -6.89 11.13 1.45
CA GLU A 74 -7.42 9.94 2.09
C GLU A 74 -6.48 8.74 1.89
N MET A 75 -5.97 8.53 0.67
CA MET A 75 -5.01 7.46 0.39
C MET A 75 -3.73 7.62 1.22
N ARG A 76 -3.15 8.83 1.27
CA ARG A 76 -1.96 9.13 2.08
C ARG A 76 -2.21 8.82 3.57
N ASN A 77 -3.34 9.27 4.11
CA ASN A 77 -3.69 9.03 5.51
C ASN A 77 -3.85 7.53 5.80
N ARG A 78 -4.47 6.77 4.90
CA ARG A 78 -4.62 5.32 5.05
C ARG A 78 -3.29 4.57 5.00
N VAL A 79 -2.37 4.95 4.10
CA VAL A 79 -1.02 4.38 4.07
C VAL A 79 -0.30 4.67 5.38
N ARG A 80 -0.33 5.94 5.84
CA ARG A 80 0.30 6.33 7.11
C ARG A 80 -0.27 5.57 8.30
N GLN A 81 -1.59 5.47 8.38
CA GLN A 81 -2.27 4.74 9.46
C GLN A 81 -1.88 3.26 9.44
N ALA A 82 -1.89 2.61 8.27
CA ALA A 82 -1.51 1.20 8.16
C ALA A 82 -0.07 0.93 8.63
N VAL A 83 0.88 1.82 8.30
CA VAL A 83 2.26 1.69 8.79
C VAL A 83 2.35 1.94 10.30
N GLN A 84 1.58 2.90 10.82
CA GLN A 84 1.52 3.17 12.26
C GLN A 84 0.94 1.98 13.05
N ASP A 85 -0.17 1.41 12.57
CA ASP A 85 -0.81 0.24 13.16
C ASP A 85 0.13 -0.96 13.14
N TYR A 86 0.90 -1.12 12.07
CA TYR A 86 1.92 -2.15 11.97
C TYR A 86 3.00 -1.94 13.01
N LEU A 87 3.60 -0.75 13.08
CA LEU A 87 4.65 -0.41 14.05
C LEU A 87 4.22 -0.57 15.51
N ALA A 88 2.92 -0.41 15.80
CA ALA A 88 2.35 -0.61 17.14
C ALA A 88 2.27 -2.08 17.57
N GLN A 89 2.50 -3.04 16.67
CA GLN A 89 2.51 -4.45 17.01
C GLN A 89 3.70 -4.78 17.93
N ALA A 90 3.40 -5.35 19.11
CA ALA A 90 4.40 -5.65 20.13
C ALA A 90 5.44 -6.69 19.66
N ALA A 91 5.02 -7.66 18.85
CA ALA A 91 5.83 -8.80 18.40
C ALA A 91 6.72 -8.50 17.16
N LEU A 92 6.84 -7.25 16.75
CA LEU A 92 7.70 -6.87 15.62
C LEU A 92 9.18 -7.07 15.96
N ASP A 93 9.88 -7.76 15.07
CA ASP A 93 11.34 -7.85 15.10
C ASP A 93 11.99 -6.44 15.10
N PRO A 94 13.08 -6.19 15.85
CA PRO A 94 13.71 -4.88 15.90
C PRO A 94 14.27 -4.36 14.57
N ALA A 95 14.73 -5.23 13.67
CA ALA A 95 15.20 -4.81 12.35
C ALA A 95 14.01 -4.40 11.48
N GLU A 96 12.94 -5.20 11.48
CA GLU A 96 11.68 -4.89 10.80
C GLU A 96 11.09 -3.56 11.29
N ARG A 97 11.03 -3.35 12.61
CA ARG A 97 10.56 -2.10 13.20
C ARG A 97 11.38 -0.90 12.74
N ARG A 98 12.71 -0.99 12.75
CA ARG A 98 13.60 0.10 12.28
C ARG A 98 13.39 0.39 10.80
N HIS A 99 13.22 -0.64 9.98
CA HIS A 99 12.94 -0.51 8.55
C HIS A 99 11.66 0.30 8.31
N TRP A 100 10.55 -0.09 8.94
CA TRP A 100 9.27 0.60 8.79
C TRP A 100 9.21 1.97 9.45
N GLN A 101 9.98 2.22 10.52
CA GLN A 101 10.17 3.58 11.05
C GLN A 101 10.84 4.49 10.03
N GLY A 102 11.88 4.00 9.34
CA GLY A 102 12.54 4.73 8.25
C GLY A 102 11.62 5.03 7.08
N ILE A 103 10.75 4.08 6.71
CA ILE A 103 9.70 4.29 5.69
C ILE A 103 8.68 5.33 6.17
N TYR A 104 8.19 5.21 7.42
CA TYR A 104 7.19 6.11 7.98
C TYR A 104 7.65 7.57 7.96
N ALA A 105 8.92 7.83 8.30
CA ALA A 105 9.51 9.17 8.26
C ALA A 105 9.58 9.77 6.84
N GLN A 106 9.60 8.94 5.80
CA GLN A 106 9.67 9.36 4.40
C GLN A 106 8.30 9.46 3.72
N LEU A 107 7.20 9.07 4.40
CA LEU A 107 5.86 9.06 3.80
C LEU A 107 5.36 10.45 3.38
N ASP A 108 5.87 11.52 3.99
CA ASP A 108 5.53 12.89 3.58
C ASP A 108 6.05 13.23 2.18
N ALA A 109 7.15 12.60 1.76
CA ALA A 109 7.71 12.73 0.43
C ALA A 109 7.10 11.74 -0.60
N ALA A 110 6.13 10.90 -0.19
CA ALA A 110 5.49 9.95 -1.08
C ALA A 110 4.67 10.65 -2.18
N ARG A 111 4.83 10.21 -3.43
CA ARG A 111 4.16 10.79 -4.61
C ARG A 111 2.70 10.32 -4.74
N ILE A 112 1.86 10.73 -3.80
CA ILE A 112 0.42 10.48 -3.76
C ILE A 112 -0.32 11.80 -4.05
N SER A 113 -0.81 12.00 -5.27
CA SER A 113 -1.25 13.33 -5.75
C SER A 113 -2.43 13.26 -6.72
N THR A 114 -2.84 14.40 -7.26
CA THR A 114 -3.85 14.46 -8.33
C THR A 114 -3.19 14.54 -9.71
N ILE A 115 -3.92 14.13 -10.75
CA ILE A 115 -3.38 14.11 -12.12
C ILE A 115 -2.89 15.48 -12.62
N HIS A 116 -3.49 16.57 -12.15
CA HIS A 116 -3.15 17.94 -12.54
C HIS A 116 -1.98 18.55 -11.72
N SER A 117 -1.44 17.81 -10.75
CA SER A 117 -0.37 18.27 -9.86
C SER A 117 0.97 17.58 -10.11
N LEU A 118 1.08 16.83 -11.20
CA LEU A 118 2.29 16.14 -11.64
C LEU A 118 3.14 16.99 -12.57
#